data_AF-A0A4Q4J2M8-F1
#
_entry.id   AF-A0A4Q4J2M8-F1
#
_cell.length_a   1.000
_cell.length_b   1.000
_cell.length_c   1.000
_cell.angle_alpha   90.00
_cell.angle_beta   90.00
_cell.angle_gamma   90.00
#
_symmetry.space_group_name_H-M   'P 1'
#
loop_
_entity.id
_entity.type
_entity.pdbx_description
1 polymer ?
#
loop_
_entity_poly.entity_id
_entity_poly.type
_entity_poly.pdbx_seq_one_letter_code
_entity_poly.pdbx_strand_id
1 'polypeptide(L)' 'MHDENSRALRIPKTHNAPGFPEGISGPELIDRMSKHAREFGAIIQTALITDIKEDRSGFKMASKASLVPEMCLMV' A
#
# COMPACT_ATOMS: atom_id res chain seq x y z
N MET A 1 -8.17 -2.13 -2.72
CA MET A 1 -6.84 -2.58 -3.17
C MET A 1 -5.98 -1.35 -3.39
N HIS A 2 -4.65 -1.44 -3.20
CA HIS A 2 -3.69 -0.37 -3.49
C HIS A 2 -3.18 -0.51 -4.94
N ASP A 3 -4.12 -0.51 -5.88
CA ASP A 3 -3.92 -0.68 -7.33
C ASP A 3 -3.90 0.68 -8.05
N GLU A 4 -3.48 1.73 -7.36
CA GLU A 4 -3.58 3.13 -7.83
C GLU A 4 -5.01 3.60 -8.15
N ASN A 5 -6.03 2.80 -7.84
CA ASN A 5 -7.45 3.14 -8.00
C ASN A 5 -8.22 3.00 -6.67
N SER A 6 -7.50 3.04 -5.55
CA SER A 6 -8.13 2.98 -4.23
C SER A 6 -9.14 4.12 -4.05
N ARG A 7 -10.21 3.85 -3.28
CA ARG A 7 -11.25 4.87 -2.98
C ARG A 7 -10.66 6.16 -2.43
N ALA A 8 -9.58 6.07 -1.64
CA ALA A 8 -8.90 7.23 -1.08
C ALA A 8 -8.46 8.19 -2.19
N LEU A 9 -7.84 7.68 -3.27
CA LEU A 9 -7.33 8.50 -4.38
C LEU A 9 -8.42 9.31 -5.11
N ARG A 10 -9.69 8.93 -4.94
CA ARG A 10 -10.85 9.62 -5.55
C ARG A 10 -11.51 10.64 -4.62
N ILE A 11 -11.06 10.76 -3.37
CA ILE A 11 -11.61 11.73 -2.42
C ILE A 11 -10.94 13.08 -2.68
N PRO A 12 -11.69 14.11 -3.11
CA PRO A 12 -11.11 15.43 -3.35
C PRO A 12 -10.57 16.04 -2.04
N LYS A 13 -11.31 15.85 -0.94
CA LYS A 13 -10.94 16.35 0.39
C LYS A 13 -11.67 15.58 1.49
N THR A 14 -10.93 15.08 2.47
CA THR A 14 -11.48 14.49 3.70
C THR A 14 -11.11 15.37 4.90
N HIS A 15 -12.05 15.53 5.82
CA HIS A 15 -11.83 16.18 7.13
C HIS A 15 -11.76 15.15 8.27
N ASN A 16 -11.86 13.86 7.93
CA ASN A 16 -11.88 12.77 8.90
C ASN A 16 -10.48 12.17 9.13
N ALA A 17 -9.43 12.79 8.56
CA ALA A 17 -8.05 12.41 8.80
C ALA A 17 -7.47 13.29 9.93
N PRO A 18 -7.20 12.74 11.14
CA PRO A 18 -6.62 13.52 12.23
C PRO A 18 -5.28 14.14 11.83
N GLY A 19 -4.97 15.33 12.36
CA GLY A 19 -3.77 16.08 12.02
C GLY A 19 -3.91 17.02 10.80
N PHE A 20 -5.07 17.02 10.13
CA PHE A 20 -5.38 17.91 9.02
C PHE A 20 -6.66 18.72 9.31
N PRO A 21 -6.59 19.78 10.15
CA PRO A 21 -7.77 20.56 10.55
C PRO A 21 -8.48 21.20 9.36
N GLU A 22 -7.70 21.65 8.37
CA GLU A 22 -8.23 22.20 7.12
C GLU A 22 -8.62 21.11 6.11
N GLY A 23 -8.58 19.83 6.47
CA GLY A 23 -8.77 18.68 5.59
C GLY A 23 -7.58 18.41 4.65
N ILE A 24 -7.59 17.23 4.03
CA ILE A 24 -6.54 16.75 3.13
C ILE A 24 -7.14 16.00 1.94
N SER A 25 -6.55 16.10 0.75
CA SER A 25 -6.96 15.29 -0.40
C SER A 25 -6.51 13.83 -0.20
N GLY A 26 -7.26 12.89 -0.75
CA GLY A 26 -6.88 11.50 -0.65
C GLY A 26 -5.54 11.16 -1.30
N PRO A 27 -5.21 11.67 -2.50
CA PRO A 27 -3.88 11.51 -3.10
C PRO A 27 -2.75 12.02 -2.20
N GLU A 28 -2.90 13.21 -1.61
CA GLU A 28 -1.89 13.79 -0.72
C GLU A 28 -1.71 12.96 0.56
N LEU A 29 -2.80 12.42 1.11
CA LEU A 29 -2.73 11.54 2.28
C LEU A 29 -1.95 10.26 1.98
N ILE A 30 -2.22 9.63 0.83
CA ILE A 30 -1.53 8.41 0.40
C ILE A 30 -0.04 8.66 0.15
N ASP A 31 0.32 9.80 -0.46
CA ASP A 31 1.72 10.17 -0.66
C ASP A 31 2.47 10.31 0.67
N ARG A 32 1.90 11.06 1.62
CA ARG A 32 2.46 11.23 2.97
C ARG A 32 2.64 9.92 3.71
N MET A 33 1.63 9.03 3.66
CA MET A 33 1.72 7.69 4.27
C MET A 33 2.80 6.83 3.61
N SER A 34 2.91 6.89 2.28
CA SER A 34 3.91 6.13 1.53
C SER A 34 5.33 6.62 1.83
N LYS A 35 5.51 7.94 1.98
CA LYS A 35 6.79 8.54 2.38
C LYS A 35 7.18 8.11 3.80
N HIS A 36 6.26 8.23 4.76
CA HIS A 36 6.48 7.77 6.14
C HIS A 36 6.89 6.30 6.17
N ALA A 37 6.16 5.41 5.48
CA ALA A 37 6.49 4.00 5.45
C ALA A 37 7.93 3.75 4.96
N ARG A 38 8.35 4.41 3.88
CA ARG A 38 9.72 4.29 3.36
C ARG A 38 10.77 4.87 4.30
N GLU A 39 10.48 5.98 4.99
CA GLU A 39 11.39 6.58 5.98
C GLU A 39 11.74 5.60 7.11
N PHE A 40 10.81 4.70 7.46
CA PHE A 40 11.03 3.65 8.46
C PHE A 40 11.40 2.30 7.86
N GLY A 41 11.83 2.27 6.60
CA GLY A 41 12.41 1.09 5.95
C GLY A 41 11.43 0.17 5.24
N ALA A 42 10.16 0.54 5.10
CA ALA A 42 9.21 -0.27 4.34
C ALA A 42 9.55 -0.26 2.84
N ILE A 43 9.50 -1.44 2.23
CA ILE A 43 9.65 -1.62 0.78
C ILE A 43 8.25 -1.77 0.19
N ILE A 44 7.86 -0.81 -0.66
CA ILE A 44 6.56 -0.83 -1.33
C ILE A 44 6.74 -1.42 -2.73
N GLN A 45 6.06 -2.54 -3.00
CA GLN A 45 6.06 -3.19 -4.31
C GLN A 45 4.64 -3.28 -4.87
N THR A 46 4.49 -2.90 -6.14
CA THR A 46 3.23 -3.07 -6.86
C THR A 46 3.18 -4.48 -7.44
N ALA A 47 2.33 -5.33 -6.87
CA ALA A 47 2.13 -6.68 -7.35
C ALA A 47 0.63 -7.06 -7.29
N LEU A 48 0.19 -7.85 -8.28
CA LEU A 48 -1.13 -8.47 -8.22
C LEU A 48 -0.99 -9.86 -7.60
N ILE A 49 -1.35 -9.98 -6.32
CA ILE A 49 -1.43 -11.27 -5.64
C ILE A 49 -2.59 -12.07 -6.23
N THR A 50 -2.29 -13.28 -6.70
CA THR A 50 -3.27 -14.19 -7.32
C THR A 50 -3.60 -15.40 -6.46
N ASP A 51 -2.75 -15.73 -5.48
CA ASP A 51 -2.97 -16.87 -4.59
C ASP A 51 -2.27 -16.65 -3.25
N ILE A 52 -2.83 -17.19 -2.17
CA ILE A 52 -2.24 -17.18 -0.83
C ILE A 52 -2.39 -18.58 -0.24
N LYS A 53 -1.29 -19.14 0.29
CA LYS A 53 -1.26 -20.44 0.97
C LYS A 53 -0.61 -20.30 2.33
N GLU A 54 -1.18 -20.96 3.33
CA GLU A 54 -0.56 -21.11 4.64
C GLU A 54 0.54 -22.18 4.60
N ASP A 55 1.64 -21.95 5.30
CA ASP A 55 2.68 -22.94 5.57
C ASP A 55 3.09 -22.93 7.04
N ARG A 56 4.01 -23.83 7.43
CA ARG A 56 4.44 -23.96 8.84
C ARG A 56 5.09 -22.70 9.43
N SER A 57 5.48 -21.74 8.60
CA SER A 57 6.17 -20.50 8.96
C SER A 57 5.36 -19.22 8.69
N GLY A 58 4.14 -19.32 8.13
CA GLY A 58 3.31 -18.16 7.82
C GLY A 58 2.55 -18.32 6.50
N PHE A 59 2.62 -17.31 5.64
CA PHE A 59 1.90 -17.28 4.37
C PHE A 59 2.86 -17.14 3.18
N LYS A 60 2.65 -17.97 2.16
CA LYS A 60 3.24 -17.82 0.83
C LYS A 60 2.22 -17.20 -0.11
N MET A 61 2.64 -16.15 -0.81
CA MET A 61 1.81 -15.46 -1.78
C MET A 61 2.37 -15.70 -3.18
N ALA A 62 1.50 -15.99 -4.15
CA ALA A 62 1.86 -15.99 -5.55
C ALA A 62 1.35 -14.69 -6.18
N SER A 63 2.19 -14.03 -6.97
CA SER A 63 1.82 -12.84 -7.74
C SER A 63 1.98 -13.08 -9.23
N LYS A 64 1.11 -12.47 -10.05
CA LYS A 64 1.42 -12.32 -11.48
C LYS A 64 2.59 -11.33 -11.60
N ALA A 65 3.63 -11.73 -12.36
CA ALA A 65 4.77 -10.87 -12.62
C ALA A 65 4.32 -9.58 -13.33
N SER A 66 4.39 -8.46 -12.61
CA SER A 66 4.39 -7.12 -13.19
C SER A 66 5.81 -6.58 -13.04
N LEU A 67 6.62 -6.66 -14.10
CA LEU A 67 7.89 -5.95 -14.38
C LEU A 67 8.90 -5.59 -13.26
N VAL A 68 8.82 -6.13 -12.05
CA VAL A 68 9.85 -5.96 -11.01
C VAL A 68 10.07 -7.27 -10.25
N PRO A 69 11.34 -7.61 -9.96
CA PRO A 69 11.70 -8.93 -9.45
C PRO A 69 11.18 -9.13 -8.03
N GLU A 70 10.75 -10.37 -7.79
CA GLU A 70 10.24 -10.93 -6.54
C GLU A 70 11.00 -10.40 -5.30
N MET A 71 10.28 -9.88 -4.31
CA MET A 71 10.82 -9.86 -2.95
C MET A 71 9.75 -10.19 -1.92
N CYS A 72 10.07 -11.21 -1.13
CA CYS A 72 9.31 -11.72 -0.02
C CYS A 72 9.22 -10.67 1.09
N LEU A 73 8.01 -10.30 1.52
CA LEU A 73 7.81 -9.57 2.77
C LEU A 73 7.75 -10.59 3.91
N MET A 74 8.88 -10.80 4.60
CA MET A 74 8.86 -11.32 5.97
C MET A 74 8.62 -10.13 6.90
N VAL A 75 7.51 -10.17 7.63
CA VAL A 75 7.36 -9.41 8.88
C VAL A 75 8.11 -10.10 10.00
#